data_AF-A0AAD6C1J7-F1
#
_entry.id   AF-A0AAD6C1J7-F1
#
_cell.length_a   1.000
_cell.length_b   1.000
_cell.length_c   1.000
_cell.angle_alpha   90.00
_cell.angle_beta   90.00
_cell.angle_gamma   90.00
#
_symmetry.space_group_name_H-M   'P 1'
#
loop_
_entity.id
_entity.type
_entity.pdbx_description
1 polymer ?
#
loop_
_entity_poly.entity_id
_entity_poly.type
_entity_poly.pdbx_seq_one_letter_code
_entity_poly.pdbx_strand_id
1 'polypeptide(L)'
;MIWATETNRLNCDFVFKNGVEWLTNEDLGGQYYDEAAPIVEAQILKAGIRLAVWLNALAADRASSGERCDYRYGKMRIQKGL
;
A
#
# COMPACT_ATOMS: atom_id res chain seq x y z
N MET A 1 -9.08 7.74 1.27
CA MET A 1 -10.00 6.91 0.45
C MET A 1 -9.50 6.68 -0.98
N ILE A 2 -8.75 7.60 -1.60
CA ILE A 2 -8.33 7.53 -3.02
C ILE A 2 -7.63 6.20 -3.40
N TRP A 3 -6.71 5.70 -2.58
CA TRP A 3 -5.97 4.47 -2.91
C TRP A 3 -6.87 3.24 -3.00
N ALA A 4 -7.83 3.12 -2.07
CA ALA A 4 -8.79 2.02 -2.06
C ALA A 4 -9.73 2.11 -3.26
N THR A 5 -10.23 3.30 -3.59
CA THR A 5 -11.11 3.50 -4.76
C THR A 5 -10.40 3.14 -6.08
N GLU A 6 -9.15 3.56 -6.24
CA GLU A 6 -8.35 3.25 -7.43
C GLU A 6 -8.15 1.74 -7.59
N THR A 7 -7.68 1.05 -6.55
CA THR A 7 -7.40 -0.40 -6.65
C THR A 7 -8.70 -1.21 -6.77
N ASN A 8 -9.77 -0.81 -6.10
CA ASN A 8 -11.06 -1.51 -6.19
C ASN A 8 -11.66 -1.45 -7.60
N ARG A 9 -11.34 -0.42 -8.40
CA ARG A 9 -11.79 -0.35 -9.81
C ARG A 9 -11.32 -1.56 -10.63
N LEU A 10 -10.13 -2.09 -10.32
CA LEU A 10 -9.56 -3.26 -10.99
C LEU A 10 -10.36 -4.53 -10.77
N ASN A 11 -11.16 -4.61 -9.70
CA ASN A 11 -12.05 -5.74 -9.49
C ASN A 11 -13.07 -5.85 -10.63
N CYS A 12 -13.66 -4.72 -11.04
CA CYS A 12 -14.61 -4.69 -12.14
C CYS A 12 -13.91 -4.69 -13.50
N ASP A 13 -12.84 -3.92 -13.66
CA ASP A 13 -12.16 -3.76 -14.96
C ASP A 13 -11.42 -5.04 -15.40
N PHE A 14 -10.95 -5.84 -14.45
CA PHE A 14 -10.08 -6.98 -14.74
C PHE A 14 -10.51 -8.26 -14.02
N VAL A 15 -10.56 -8.27 -12.67
CA VAL A 15 -10.71 -9.52 -11.90
C VAL A 15 -11.99 -10.27 -12.28
N PHE A 16 -13.13 -9.55 -12.34
CA PHE A 16 -14.43 -10.12 -12.64
C PHE A 16 -14.91 -9.84 -14.07
N LYS A 17 -14.01 -9.45 -14.99
CA LYS A 17 -14.38 -9.04 -16.35
C LYS A 17 -15.15 -10.13 -17.13
N ASN A 18 -14.84 -11.39 -16.86
CA ASN A 18 -15.46 -12.56 -17.50
C ASN A 18 -16.61 -13.19 -16.67
N GLY A 19 -16.92 -12.63 -15.50
CA GLY A 19 -17.92 -13.17 -14.58
C GLY A 19 -17.43 -14.33 -13.71
N VAL A 20 -18.15 -14.60 -12.62
CA VAL A 20 -17.78 -15.61 -11.62
C VAL A 20 -17.85 -17.03 -12.19
N GLU A 21 -18.87 -17.33 -12.99
CA GLU A 21 -19.05 -18.66 -13.58
C GLU A 21 -17.84 -19.07 -14.45
N TRP A 22 -17.34 -18.16 -15.28
CA TRP A 22 -16.13 -18.39 -16.07
C TRP A 22 -14.91 -18.63 -15.16
N LEU A 23 -14.70 -17.77 -14.15
CA LEU A 23 -13.56 -17.89 -13.22
C LEU A 23 -13.54 -19.22 -12.46
N THR A 24 -14.71 -19.80 -12.17
CA THR A 24 -14.80 -21.06 -11.42
C THR A 24 -14.62 -22.31 -12.28
N ASN A 25 -14.72 -22.19 -13.61
CA ASN A 25 -14.72 -23.33 -14.53
C ASN A 25 -13.48 -23.38 -15.43
N GLU A 26 -12.59 -22.39 -15.34
CA GLU A 26 -11.43 -22.22 -16.23
C GLU A 26 -10.11 -22.34 -15.47
N ASP A 27 -9.06 -22.77 -16.17
CA ASP A 27 -7.70 -22.72 -15.65
C ASP A 27 -7.15 -21.29 -15.74
N LEU A 28 -6.98 -20.66 -14.58
CA LEU A 28 -6.51 -19.28 -14.47
C LEU A 28 -4.98 -19.15 -14.60
N GLY A 29 -4.24 -20.26 -14.68
CA GLY A 29 -2.78 -20.27 -14.82
C GLY A 29 -2.27 -19.94 -16.23
N GLY A 30 -3.16 -19.88 -17.23
CA GLY A 30 -2.82 -19.51 -18.61
C GLY A 30 -2.92 -18.01 -18.87
N GLN A 31 -3.66 -17.64 -19.92
CA GLN A 31 -3.80 -16.25 -20.38
C GLN A 31 -4.27 -15.29 -19.26
N TYR A 32 -5.13 -15.75 -18.35
CA TYR A 32 -5.56 -14.92 -17.22
C TYR A 32 -4.36 -14.48 -16.36
N TYR A 33 -3.45 -15.40 -16.02
CA TYR A 33 -2.23 -15.09 -15.27
C TYR A 33 -1.32 -14.14 -16.05
N ASP A 34 -1.09 -14.39 -17.34
CA ASP A 34 -0.21 -13.57 -18.19
C ASP A 34 -0.69 -12.10 -18.24
N GLU A 35 -2.00 -11.88 -18.24
CA GLU A 35 -2.58 -10.54 -18.19
C GLU A 35 -2.64 -9.96 -16.76
N ALA A 36 -2.86 -10.81 -15.74
CA ALA A 36 -3.02 -10.38 -14.34
C ALA A 36 -1.70 -9.98 -13.68
N ALA A 37 -0.63 -10.73 -13.95
CA ALA A 37 0.68 -10.55 -13.33
C ALA A 37 1.18 -9.10 -13.41
N PRO A 38 1.27 -8.44 -14.59
CA PRO A 38 1.75 -7.06 -14.67
C PRO A 38 0.84 -6.05 -13.94
N ILE A 39 -0.47 -6.32 -13.85
CA ILE A 39 -1.41 -5.46 -13.09
C ILE A 39 -1.12 -5.55 -11.59
N VAL A 40 -0.93 -6.77 -11.07
CA VAL A 40 -0.60 -7.00 -9.66
C VAL A 40 0.75 -6.39 -9.32
N GLU A 41 1.77 -6.57 -10.16
CA GLU A 41 3.09 -5.96 -9.99
C GLU A 41 3.00 -4.44 -9.90
N ALA A 42 2.21 -3.80 -10.76
CA ALA A 42 1.98 -2.36 -10.72
C ALA A 42 1.29 -1.91 -9.40
N GLN A 43 0.36 -2.71 -8.86
CA GLN A 43 -0.28 -2.40 -7.57
C GLN A 43 0.70 -2.56 -6.40
N ILE A 44 1.56 -3.58 -6.41
CA ILE A 44 2.62 -3.77 -5.41
C ILE A 44 3.57 -2.57 -5.42
N LEU A 45 4.01 -2.12 -6.61
CA LEU A 45 4.85 -0.94 -6.76
C LEU A 45 4.18 0.33 -6.19
N LYS A 46 2.92 0.57 -6.56
CA LYS A 46 2.13 1.71 -6.04
C LYS A 46 2.02 1.67 -4.53
N ALA A 47 1.73 0.50 -3.95
CA ALA A 47 1.60 0.33 -2.51
C ALA A 47 2.93 0.63 -1.79
N GLY A 48 4.06 0.12 -2.30
CA GLY A 48 5.38 0.37 -1.75
C GLY A 48 5.75 1.86 -1.73
N ILE A 49 5.55 2.55 -2.86
CA ILE A 49 5.81 4.00 -2.95
C ILE A 49 4.92 4.79 -1.98
N ARG A 50 3.63 4.48 -1.94
CA ARG A 50 2.66 5.17 -1.05
C ARG A 50 3.01 4.97 0.42
N LEU A 51 3.40 3.75 0.80
CA LEU A 51 3.83 3.44 2.15
C LEU A 51 5.09 4.25 2.51
N ALA A 52 6.10 4.28 1.64
CA ALA A 52 7.33 5.03 1.89
C ALA A 52 7.06 6.53 2.08
N VAL A 53 6.24 7.13 1.20
CA VAL A 53 5.83 8.54 1.32
C VAL A 53 5.06 8.79 2.61
N TRP A 54 4.15 7.87 2.97
CA TRP A 54 3.36 7.99 4.19
C TRP A 54 4.22 7.92 5.45
N LEU A 55 5.18 7.00 5.51
CA LEU A 55 6.13 6.88 6.62
C LEU A 55 7.01 8.12 6.74
N ASN A 56 7.50 8.66 5.62
CA ASN A 56 8.29 9.88 5.61
C ASN A 56 7.48 11.09 6.14
N ALA A 57 6.22 11.21 5.75
CA ALA A 57 5.33 12.26 6.27
C ALA A 57 5.11 12.13 7.79
N LEU A 58 4.87 10.91 8.27
CA LEU A 58 4.73 10.62 9.70
C LEU A 58 6.02 10.88 10.51
N ALA A 59 7.18 10.64 9.92
CA ALA A 59 8.47 10.92 10.56
C ALA A 59 8.73 12.44 10.62
N ALA A 60 8.43 13.16 9.54
CA ALA A 60 8.57 14.61 9.47
C ALA A 60 7.64 15.32 10.48
N ASP A 61 6.38 14.88 10.58
CA ASP A 61 5.42 15.40 11.55
C ASP A 61 5.95 15.28 13.00
N ARG A 62 6.41 14.08 13.38
CA ARG A 62 7.02 13.83 14.70
C ARG A 62 8.31 14.60 14.94
N ALA A 63 9.12 14.82 13.91
CA ALA A 63 10.31 15.66 14.04
C ALA A 63 9.95 17.13 14.28
N SER A 64 8.84 17.59 13.69
CA SER A 64 8.35 18.98 13.80
C SER A 64 7.60 19.28 15.10
N SER A 65 6.98 18.28 15.74
CA SER A 65 6.21 18.45 16.98
C SER A 65 7.06 18.70 18.23
N GLY A 66 8.37 18.85 18.10
CA GLY A 66 9.29 19.19 19.19
C GLY A 66 9.54 18.04 20.19
N GLU A 67 8.86 16.89 20.01
CA GLU A 67 9.08 15.67 20.79
C GLU A 67 10.29 14.91 20.22
N ARG A 68 11.49 15.37 20.59
CA ARG A 68 12.70 14.60 20.31
C ARG A 68 12.74 13.40 21.24
N CYS A 69 12.58 12.20 20.69
CA CYS A 69 12.96 10.97 21.39
C CYS A 69 14.50 10.94 21.51
N ASP A 70 15.04 11.53 22.57
CA ASP A 70 16.46 11.40 22.92
C ASP A 70 16.68 10.01 23.53
N TYR A 71 17.20 9.07 22.74
CA TYR A 71 17.59 7.74 23.22
C TYR A 71 18.94 7.82 23.94
N ARG A 72 18.98 8.49 25.10
CA ARG A 72 20.12 8.43 26.03
C ARG A 72 19.93 7.27 26.99
N TYR A 73 20.79 6.25 26.87
CA TYR A 73 20.96 5.18 27.86
C TYR A 73 19.66 4.50 28.33
N GLY A 74 18.84 3.99 27.40
CA GLY A 74 17.78 3.01 27.71
C GLY A 74 16.54 3.54 28.47
N LYS A 75 16.36 4.86 28.61
CA LYS A 75 15.11 5.45 29.16
C LYS A 75 14.51 6.46 28.17
N MET A 76 13.41 6.08 27.53
CA MET A 76 12.63 7.01 26.71
C MET A 76 11.98 8.08 27.59
N ARG A 77 12.31 9.35 27.36
CA ARG A 77 11.61 10.51 27.93
C ARG A 77 11.20 11.46 26.82
N ILE A 78 9.94 11.87 26.81
CA ILE A 78 9.46 12.94 25.94
C ILE A 78 9.99 14.26 26.51
N GLN A 79 10.86 14.95 25.77
CA GLN A 79 11.26 16.32 26.08
C GLN A 79 10.44 17.26 25.21
N LYS A 80 9.66 18.15 25.81
CA LYS A 80 9.05 19.28 25.10
C LYS A 80 10.13 20.32 24.83
N GLY A 81 10.38 20.64 23.57
CA GLY A 81 11.33 21.68 23.16
C GLY A 81 10.98 23.05 23.78
N LEU A 82 12.03 23.77 24.21
CA LEU A 82 11.99 25.18 24.60
C LEU A 82 11.67 26.08 23.40
#